data_AF-A0A9E2YTA3-F1
#
_entry.id   AF-A0A9E2YTA3-F1
#
_cell.length_a   1.000
_cell.length_b   1.000
_cell.length_c   1.000
_cell.angle_alpha   90.00
_cell.angle_beta   90.00
_cell.angle_gamma   90.00
#
_symmetry.space_group_name_H-M   'P 1'
#
loop_
_entity.id
_entity.type
_entity.pdbx_description
1 polymer ?
#
loop_
_entity_poly.entity_id
_entity_poly.type
_entity_poly.pdbx_seq_one_letter_code
_entity_poly.pdbx_strand_id
1 'polypeptide(L)'
;MSFEWDANGYWLTRAVFQRGLGLIYFIAFLNVLNQFKPLLGEHGLLPVPIFLKYVSFRQTPSLFFYAANDTAFTVAGWIGLLLSLLTVTGISERYSSWISAAVWAALYILYTSFVNVGQDFYSFGWESILLEAGFYAIFLGARDVAPQKLMIWMLRWLCFRVMFGAGLIKLRGDSCWKSLTCLDYHYETQPMPNPLSWFLYNAPEWTRRSGVMFNHFAELIAPFGYFLPQPVASIAGIVTIVFQASIFSSGNLSWLNALTIVLAIPMLDDRVLGFIFRIRVPEVHASPVAWRIVVGALAVFVVW
;
A
#
# COMPACT_ATOMS: atom_id res chain seq x y z
N MET A 1 -10.54 19.33 26.73
CA MET A 1 -10.59 17.92 26.33
C MET A 1 -9.20 17.48 25.93
N SER A 2 -8.57 16.55 26.64
CA SER A 2 -7.29 15.96 26.24
C SER A 2 -7.51 15.08 25.01
N PHE A 3 -6.72 15.24 23.97
CA PHE A 3 -6.75 14.36 22.80
C PHE A 3 -6.39 12.93 23.20
N GLU A 4 -7.23 11.96 22.84
CA GLU A 4 -6.95 10.53 23.05
C GLU A 4 -6.00 10.04 21.96
N TRP A 5 -4.77 9.74 22.35
CA TRP A 5 -3.68 9.33 21.44
C TRP A 5 -3.77 7.88 21.00
N ASP A 6 -4.29 7.01 21.86
CA ASP A 6 -4.30 5.57 21.64
C ASP A 6 -5.62 5.16 20.95
N ALA A 7 -5.53 4.33 19.91
CA ALA A 7 -6.66 3.79 19.18
C ALA A 7 -7.10 2.45 19.80
N ASN A 8 -7.82 2.55 20.92
CA ASN A 8 -8.38 1.39 21.59
C ASN A 8 -9.26 0.58 20.61
N GLY A 9 -9.00 -0.73 20.49
CA GLY A 9 -9.71 -1.61 19.56
C GLY A 9 -9.20 -1.58 18.11
N TYR A 10 -7.95 -1.17 17.86
CA TYR A 10 -7.28 -1.25 16.55
C TYR A 10 -6.00 -2.11 16.57
N TRP A 11 -5.81 -2.93 17.61
CA TRP A 11 -4.60 -3.73 17.74
C TRP A 11 -4.48 -4.78 16.64
N LEU A 12 -5.57 -5.51 16.40
CA LEU A 12 -5.63 -6.53 15.36
C LEU A 12 -5.57 -5.87 13.99
N THR A 13 -6.18 -4.69 13.87
CA THR A 13 -6.11 -3.86 12.67
C THR A 13 -4.68 -3.54 12.27
N ARG A 14 -3.88 -3.01 13.20
CA ARG A 14 -2.44 -2.76 12.97
C ARG A 14 -1.70 -4.04 12.59
N ALA A 15 -1.94 -5.13 13.32
CA ALA A 15 -1.23 -6.39 13.09
C ALA A 15 -1.51 -6.96 11.69
N VAL A 16 -2.78 -7.00 11.27
CA VAL A 16 -3.16 -7.48 9.93
C VAL A 16 -2.62 -6.54 8.85
N PHE A 17 -2.67 -5.22 9.08
CA PHE A 17 -2.10 -4.23 8.17
C PHE A 17 -0.59 -4.43 7.97
N GLN A 18 0.20 -4.53 9.04
CA GLN A 18 1.65 -4.72 8.97
C GLN A 18 2.03 -5.99 8.20
N ARG A 19 1.29 -7.09 8.39
CA ARG A 19 1.54 -8.36 7.70
C ARG A 19 1.12 -8.32 6.23
N GLY A 20 -0.01 -7.69 5.94
CA GLY A 20 -0.45 -7.44 4.58
C GLY A 20 0.56 -6.61 3.81
N LEU A 21 1.02 -5.49 4.40
CA LEU A 21 2.03 -4.62 3.80
C LEU A 21 3.37 -5.34 3.65
N GLY A 22 3.78 -6.11 4.66
CA GLY A 22 4.98 -6.96 4.61
C GLY A 22 4.92 -7.97 3.47
N LEU A 23 3.76 -8.55 3.19
CA LEU A 23 3.56 -9.48 2.08
C LEU A 23 3.68 -8.76 0.72
N ILE A 24 3.17 -7.53 0.59
CA ILE A 24 3.38 -6.72 -0.61
C ILE A 24 4.87 -6.43 -0.82
N TYR A 25 5.59 -6.02 0.23
CA TYR A 25 7.04 -5.84 0.15
C TYR A 25 7.78 -7.13 -0.23
N PHE A 26 7.36 -8.27 0.31
CA PHE A 26 7.93 -9.57 -0.04
C PHE A 26 7.78 -9.86 -1.53
N ILE A 27 6.57 -9.67 -2.08
CA ILE A 27 6.31 -9.84 -3.51
C ILE A 27 7.14 -8.84 -4.34
N ALA A 28 7.25 -7.59 -3.89
CA ALA A 28 8.02 -6.56 -4.58
C ALA A 28 9.53 -6.88 -4.63
N PHE A 29 10.12 -7.32 -3.51
CA PHE A 29 11.53 -7.75 -3.50
C PHE A 29 11.75 -9.06 -4.24
N LEU A 30 10.76 -9.96 -4.26
CA LEU A 30 10.81 -11.14 -5.12
C LEU A 30 10.81 -10.73 -6.61
N ASN A 31 10.02 -9.72 -6.99
CA ASN A 31 10.06 -9.16 -8.34
C ASN A 31 11.43 -8.55 -8.65
N VAL A 32 12.01 -7.76 -7.73
CA VAL A 32 13.38 -7.22 -7.86
C VAL A 32 14.38 -8.34 -8.17
N LEU A 33 14.36 -9.43 -7.39
CA LEU A 33 15.30 -10.54 -7.58
C LEU A 33 15.14 -11.26 -8.93
N ASN A 34 13.93 -11.31 -9.48
CA ASN A 34 13.66 -12.00 -10.74
C ASN A 34 13.81 -11.11 -11.98
N GLN A 35 13.54 -9.80 -11.86
CA GLN A 35 13.35 -8.91 -13.01
C GLN A 35 14.31 -7.72 -13.02
N PHE A 36 14.85 -7.30 -11.88
CA PHE A 36 15.64 -6.06 -11.83
C PHE A 36 16.91 -6.15 -12.68
N LYS A 37 17.67 -7.25 -12.58
CA LYS A 37 18.91 -7.42 -13.33
C LYS A 37 18.73 -7.35 -14.87
N PRO A 38 17.82 -8.12 -15.50
CA PRO A 38 17.63 -8.02 -16.95
C PRO A 38 17.07 -6.67 -17.41
N LEU A 39 16.31 -5.95 -16.56
CA LEU A 39 15.74 -4.65 -16.93
C LEU A 39 16.70 -3.48 -16.70
N LEU A 40 17.39 -3.46 -15.56
CA LEU A 40 18.07 -2.29 -15.00
C LEU A 40 19.48 -2.58 -14.47
N GLY A 41 19.94 -3.84 -14.52
CA GLY A 41 21.28 -4.25 -14.12
C GLY A 41 22.39 -3.65 -14.99
N GLU A 42 23.64 -4.07 -14.78
CA GLU A 42 24.82 -3.52 -15.48
C GLU A 42 24.72 -3.66 -17.01
N HIS A 43 24.02 -4.70 -17.48
CA HIS A 43 23.76 -4.99 -18.89
C HIS A 43 22.26 -5.07 -19.20
N GLY A 44 21.43 -4.42 -18.39
CA GLY A 44 19.97 -4.41 -18.58
C GLY A 44 19.53 -3.55 -19.77
N LEU A 45 18.22 -3.50 -20.01
CA LEU A 45 17.61 -2.65 -21.05
C LEU A 45 17.84 -1.15 -20.78
N LEU A 46 17.76 -0.74 -19.50
CA LEU A 46 18.01 0.63 -19.03
C LEU A 46 19.06 0.63 -17.90
N PRO A 47 20.36 0.44 -18.20
CA PRO A 47 21.37 0.21 -17.17
C PRO A 47 21.48 1.33 -16.13
N VAL A 48 21.28 0.99 -14.86
CA VAL A 48 21.46 1.91 -13.72
C VAL A 48 22.83 2.59 -13.68
N PRO A 49 23.96 1.88 -13.94
CA PRO A 49 25.28 2.52 -13.91
C PRO A 49 25.46 3.63 -14.96
N ILE A 50 24.72 3.56 -16.07
CA ILE A 50 24.70 4.62 -17.09
C ILE A 50 23.81 5.76 -16.61
N PHE A 51 22.61 5.46 -16.13
CA PHE A 51 21.66 6.45 -15.62
C PHE A 51 22.26 7.34 -14.53
N LEU A 52 22.95 6.73 -13.55
CA LEU A 52 23.56 7.44 -12.41
C LEU A 52 24.69 8.42 -12.81
N LYS A 53 25.21 8.37 -14.04
CA LYS A 53 26.16 9.37 -14.55
C LYS A 53 25.48 10.69 -14.90
N TYR A 54 24.17 10.68 -15.15
CA TYR A 54 23.40 11.83 -15.63
C TYR A 54 22.51 12.45 -14.56
N VAL A 55 22.40 11.83 -13.39
CA VAL A 55 21.58 12.32 -12.28
C VAL A 55 22.41 12.46 -11.01
N SER A 56 22.02 13.39 -10.15
CA SER A 56 22.65 13.60 -8.86
C SER A 56 21.90 12.85 -7.74
N PHE A 57 22.60 12.52 -6.66
CA PHE A 57 22.00 11.91 -5.47
C PHE A 57 20.81 12.71 -4.92
N ARG A 58 20.81 14.05 -5.07
CA ARG A 58 19.71 14.90 -4.61
C ARG A 58 18.42 14.72 -5.42
N GLN A 59 18.54 14.32 -6.70
CA GLN A 59 17.39 14.07 -7.57
C GLN A 59 16.84 12.67 -7.38
N THR A 60 17.72 11.67 -7.19
CA THR A 60 17.34 10.27 -7.08
C THR A 60 18.02 9.56 -5.90
N PRO A 61 17.74 9.95 -4.64
CA PRO A 61 18.44 9.38 -3.48
C PRO A 61 18.41 7.84 -3.47
N SER A 62 19.58 7.21 -3.55
CA SER A 62 19.68 5.74 -3.65
C SER A 62 21.00 5.25 -3.09
N LEU A 63 20.97 4.11 -2.40
CA LEU A 63 22.19 3.41 -1.96
C LEU A 63 23.07 2.98 -3.14
N PHE A 64 22.51 2.85 -4.35
CA PHE A 64 23.24 2.39 -5.53
C PHE A 64 24.18 3.45 -6.10
N PHE A 65 24.18 4.69 -5.61
CA PHE A 65 25.27 5.64 -5.88
C PHE A 65 26.62 5.15 -5.34
N TYR A 66 26.63 4.34 -4.29
CA TYR A 66 27.86 3.79 -3.71
C TYR A 66 28.30 2.48 -4.38
N ALA A 67 27.34 1.70 -4.88
CA ALA A 67 27.59 0.43 -5.55
C ALA A 67 26.48 0.12 -6.56
N ALA A 68 26.68 0.57 -7.81
CA ALA A 68 25.78 0.27 -8.93
C ALA A 68 26.29 -0.95 -9.71
N ASN A 69 26.16 -2.14 -9.11
CA ASN A 69 26.52 -3.40 -9.77
C ASN A 69 25.53 -4.51 -9.43
N ASP A 70 25.52 -5.57 -10.24
CA ASP A 70 24.54 -6.65 -10.13
C ASP A 70 24.58 -7.38 -8.79
N THR A 71 25.77 -7.49 -8.19
CA THR A 71 25.94 -8.09 -6.86
C THR A 71 25.24 -7.24 -5.80
N ALA A 72 25.42 -5.92 -5.82
CA ALA A 72 24.76 -5.00 -4.91
C ALA A 72 23.24 -5.03 -5.05
N PHE A 73 22.72 -5.03 -6.29
CA PHE A 73 21.28 -5.17 -6.54
C PHE A 73 20.72 -6.49 -5.98
N THR A 74 21.43 -7.60 -6.22
CA THR A 74 20.99 -8.93 -5.77
C THR A 74 21.01 -9.04 -4.24
N VAL A 75 22.08 -8.58 -3.59
CA VAL A 75 22.20 -8.58 -2.13
C VAL A 75 21.13 -7.70 -1.49
N ALA A 76 20.92 -6.49 -2.00
CA ALA A 76 19.86 -5.60 -1.51
C ALA A 76 18.46 -6.22 -1.68
N GLY A 77 18.22 -6.91 -2.80
CA GLY A 77 16.98 -7.65 -3.05
C GLY A 77 16.75 -8.76 -2.02
N TRP A 78 17.77 -9.58 -1.73
CA TRP A 78 17.68 -10.63 -0.72
C TRP A 78 17.49 -10.10 0.69
N ILE A 79 18.20 -9.02 1.07
CA ILE A 79 18.00 -8.38 2.37
C ILE A 79 16.56 -7.88 2.50
N GLY A 80 16.02 -7.20 1.48
CA GLY A 80 14.64 -6.75 1.46
C GLY A 80 13.62 -7.90 1.55
N LEU A 81 13.88 -9.01 0.84
CA LEU A 81 13.05 -10.21 0.90
C LEU A 81 13.03 -10.84 2.31
N LEU A 82 14.19 -10.94 2.97
CA LEU A 82 14.29 -11.51 4.32
C LEU A 82 13.66 -10.60 5.38
N LEU A 83 13.87 -9.28 5.28
CA LEU A 83 13.25 -8.30 6.17
C LEU A 83 11.72 -8.28 6.01
N SER A 84 11.21 -8.37 4.79
CA SER A 84 9.76 -8.44 4.55
C SER A 84 9.18 -9.74 5.11
N LEU A 85 9.85 -10.88 4.97
CA LEU A 85 9.45 -12.12 5.63
C LEU A 85 9.45 -11.99 7.17
N LEU A 86 10.42 -11.27 7.75
CA LEU A 86 10.46 -10.98 9.18
C LEU A 86 9.25 -10.14 9.65
N THR A 87 8.76 -9.21 8.82
CA THR A 87 7.54 -8.44 9.11
C THR A 87 6.28 -9.31 8.97
N VAL A 88 6.20 -10.17 7.95
CA VAL A 88 5.05 -11.08 7.74
C VAL A 88 4.88 -12.07 8.90
N THR A 89 5.99 -12.57 9.45
CA THR A 89 5.96 -13.48 10.62
C THR A 89 5.60 -12.78 11.93
N GLY A 90 5.60 -11.44 11.96
CA GLY A 90 5.35 -10.63 13.15
C GLY A 90 6.49 -10.62 14.18
N ILE A 91 7.66 -11.18 13.83
CA ILE A 91 8.83 -11.20 14.72
C ILE A 91 9.38 -9.78 14.90
N SER A 92 9.35 -8.96 13.85
CA SER A 92 9.84 -7.58 13.88
C SER A 92 9.13 -6.71 14.94
N GLU A 93 7.84 -6.94 15.18
CA GLU A 93 7.05 -6.19 16.17
C GLU A 93 7.02 -6.86 17.56
N ARG A 94 7.66 -8.03 17.75
CA ARG A 94 7.52 -8.82 18.97
C ARG A 94 8.19 -8.22 20.20
N TYR A 95 9.32 -7.53 20.01
CA TYR A 95 10.23 -7.17 21.11
C TYR A 95 10.20 -5.68 21.48
N SER A 96 10.32 -4.77 20.50
CA SER A 96 10.41 -3.34 20.77
C SER A 96 9.98 -2.52 19.56
N SER A 97 9.37 -1.36 19.83
CA SER A 97 8.93 -0.43 18.78
C SER A 97 10.11 0.08 17.94
N TRP A 98 11.29 0.21 18.55
CA TRP A 98 12.51 0.62 17.84
C TRP A 98 13.00 -0.44 16.85
N ILE A 99 12.90 -1.72 17.19
CA ILE A 99 13.28 -2.82 16.29
C ILE A 99 12.31 -2.86 15.11
N SER A 100 11.01 -2.76 15.38
CA SER A 100 10.00 -2.69 14.32
C SER A 100 10.24 -1.50 13.39
N ALA A 101 10.46 -0.30 13.97
CA ALA A 101 10.76 0.90 13.21
C ALA A 101 12.03 0.78 12.36
N ALA A 102 13.10 0.18 12.90
CA ALA A 102 14.34 -0.04 12.17
C ALA A 102 14.15 -1.00 10.98
N VAL A 103 13.39 -2.08 11.15
CA VAL A 103 13.07 -3.02 10.08
C VAL A 103 12.26 -2.34 8.97
N TRP A 104 11.22 -1.58 9.32
CA TRP A 104 10.43 -0.82 8.35
C TRP A 104 11.24 0.28 7.67
N ALA A 105 12.12 0.97 8.39
CA ALA A 105 13.01 1.99 7.83
C ALA A 105 14.01 1.37 6.85
N ALA A 106 14.57 0.19 7.17
CA ALA A 106 15.45 -0.53 6.26
C ALA A 106 14.72 -0.97 4.99
N LEU A 107 13.49 -1.52 5.10
CA LEU A 107 12.64 -1.85 3.94
C LEU A 107 12.36 -0.61 3.09
N TYR A 108 11.98 0.51 3.72
CA TYR A 108 11.73 1.77 3.05
C TYR A 108 12.97 2.28 2.30
N ILE A 109 14.14 2.32 2.94
CA ILE A 109 15.38 2.81 2.32
C ILE A 109 15.83 1.91 1.17
N LEU A 110 15.78 0.58 1.35
CA LEU A 110 16.13 -0.38 0.30
C LEU A 110 15.21 -0.22 -0.90
N TYR A 111 13.90 -0.19 -0.68
CA TYR A 111 12.93 -0.08 -1.76
C TYR A 111 12.98 1.28 -2.46
N THR A 112 13.17 2.37 -1.69
CA THR A 112 13.41 3.71 -2.24
C THR A 112 14.63 3.71 -3.17
N SER A 113 15.68 2.98 -2.78
CA SER A 113 16.90 2.87 -3.59
C SER A 113 16.65 2.21 -4.95
N PHE A 114 15.77 1.19 -5.00
CA PHE A 114 15.35 0.56 -6.25
C PHE A 114 14.45 1.47 -7.08
N VAL A 115 13.40 2.04 -6.47
CA VAL A 115 12.44 2.91 -7.17
C VAL A 115 13.13 4.11 -7.79
N ASN A 116 14.01 4.79 -7.07
CA ASN A 116 14.67 6.02 -7.54
C ASN A 116 15.66 5.80 -8.70
N VAL A 117 16.14 4.58 -8.92
CA VAL A 117 16.99 4.23 -10.08
C VAL A 117 16.24 3.40 -11.13
N GLY A 118 14.99 3.04 -10.85
CA GLY A 118 14.23 2.08 -11.64
C GLY A 118 13.61 2.64 -12.92
N GLN A 119 13.81 3.93 -13.19
CA GLN A 119 13.44 4.61 -14.44
C GLN A 119 11.99 4.27 -14.85
N ASP A 120 11.74 3.96 -16.13
CA ASP A 120 10.40 3.68 -16.65
C ASP A 120 9.73 2.47 -15.97
N PHE A 121 10.51 1.45 -15.59
CA PHE A 121 9.98 0.22 -15.00
C PHE A 121 9.44 0.40 -13.57
N TYR A 122 9.89 1.43 -12.85
CA TYR A 122 9.45 1.75 -11.48
C TYR A 122 8.74 3.12 -11.39
N SER A 123 8.33 3.71 -12.52
CA SER A 123 7.66 5.02 -12.56
C SER A 123 6.14 4.94 -12.30
N PHE A 124 5.64 3.84 -11.75
CA PHE A 124 4.20 3.60 -11.58
C PHE A 124 3.69 4.02 -10.20
N GLY A 125 2.42 4.44 -10.13
CA GLY A 125 1.83 4.97 -8.89
C GLY A 125 1.82 3.98 -7.72
N TRP A 126 1.77 2.68 -7.97
CA TRP A 126 1.82 1.66 -6.90
C TRP A 126 3.19 1.59 -6.21
N GLU A 127 4.26 2.05 -6.86
CA GLU A 127 5.60 2.17 -6.25
C GLU A 127 5.60 3.27 -5.19
N SER A 128 5.10 4.45 -5.55
CA SER A 128 5.01 5.60 -4.65
C SER A 128 4.07 5.34 -3.48
N ILE A 129 2.93 4.67 -3.72
CA ILE A 129 1.99 4.29 -2.65
C ILE A 129 2.63 3.28 -1.69
N LEU A 130 3.39 2.30 -2.19
CA LEU A 130 4.09 1.32 -1.36
C LEU A 130 5.15 2.00 -0.48
N LEU A 131 5.91 2.94 -1.04
CA LEU A 131 6.88 3.74 -0.29
C LEU A 131 6.23 4.58 0.79
N GLU A 132 5.12 5.27 0.50
CA GLU A 132 4.42 6.07 1.49
C GLU A 132 3.83 5.20 2.62
N ALA A 133 3.22 4.07 2.27
CA ALA A 133 2.69 3.12 3.25
C ALA A 133 3.81 2.51 4.12
N GLY A 134 4.95 2.15 3.51
CA GLY A 134 6.12 1.64 4.23
C GLY A 134 6.77 2.68 5.15
N PHE A 135 6.80 3.94 4.73
CA PHE A 135 7.23 5.04 5.58
C PHE A 135 6.33 5.20 6.81
N TYR A 136 5.01 5.14 6.63
CA TYR A 136 4.08 5.15 7.77
C TYR A 136 4.23 3.93 8.68
N ALA A 137 4.59 2.77 8.13
CA ALA A 137 4.77 1.56 8.90
C ALA A 137 5.92 1.65 9.93
N ILE A 138 6.90 2.53 9.70
CA ILE A 138 7.97 2.86 10.66
C ILE A 138 7.38 3.28 12.02
N PHE A 139 6.23 3.95 12.02
CA PHE A 139 5.65 4.57 13.21
C PHE A 139 4.52 3.77 13.86
N LEU A 140 4.17 2.59 13.34
CA LEU A 140 3.04 1.78 13.85
C LEU A 140 3.30 1.14 15.23
N GLY A 141 4.57 1.01 15.61
CA GLY A 141 4.99 0.51 16.92
C GLY A 141 4.89 -1.01 17.07
N ALA A 142 5.34 -1.49 18.23
CA ALA A 142 5.42 -2.91 18.58
C ALA A 142 4.09 -3.51 19.07
N ARG A 143 4.06 -4.85 19.09
CA ARG A 143 2.90 -5.67 19.44
C ARG A 143 2.30 -5.33 20.80
N ASP A 144 3.12 -5.03 21.80
CA ASP A 144 2.72 -4.75 23.19
C ASP A 144 2.35 -3.26 23.42
N VAL A 145 2.45 -2.41 22.40
CA VAL A 145 2.11 -0.99 22.47
C VAL A 145 0.77 -0.74 21.81
N ALA A 146 -0.05 0.11 22.42
CA ALA A 146 -1.33 0.55 21.87
C ALA A 146 -1.11 1.28 20.52
N PRO A 147 -1.84 0.91 19.45
CA PRO A 147 -1.77 1.61 18.17
C PRO A 147 -2.12 3.09 18.35
N GLN A 148 -1.45 3.97 17.64
CA GLN A 148 -1.74 5.40 17.72
C GLN A 148 -2.85 5.81 16.76
N LYS A 149 -3.81 6.59 17.25
CA LYS A 149 -4.96 7.07 16.49
C LYS A 149 -4.53 7.83 15.24
N LEU A 150 -3.57 8.75 15.36
CA LEU A 150 -3.10 9.54 14.21
C LEU A 150 -2.55 8.67 13.07
N MET A 151 -1.83 7.59 13.36
CA MET A 151 -1.35 6.69 12.31
C MET A 151 -2.50 5.98 11.58
N ILE A 152 -3.55 5.57 12.29
CA ILE A 152 -4.75 5.01 11.66
C ILE A 152 -5.40 6.05 10.74
N TRP A 153 -5.52 7.30 11.17
CA TRP A 153 -6.06 8.39 10.35
C TRP A 153 -5.20 8.70 9.12
N MET A 154 -3.88 8.68 9.25
CA MET A 154 -2.96 8.89 8.13
C MET A 154 -3.06 7.76 7.10
N LEU A 155 -3.18 6.51 7.53
CA LEU A 155 -3.42 5.39 6.61
C LEU A 155 -4.79 5.50 5.93
N ARG A 156 -5.83 5.93 6.66
CA ARG A 156 -7.14 6.23 6.07
C ARG A 156 -7.06 7.34 5.04
N TRP A 157 -6.28 8.38 5.31
CA TRP A 157 -6.02 9.48 4.39
C TRP A 157 -5.29 9.02 3.13
N LEU A 158 -4.29 8.16 3.26
CA LEU A 158 -3.60 7.56 2.12
C LEU A 158 -4.58 6.75 1.25
N CYS A 159 -5.36 5.85 1.84
CA CYS A 159 -6.38 5.08 1.12
C CYS A 159 -7.41 5.99 0.45
N PHE A 160 -7.86 7.06 1.14
CA PHE A 160 -8.75 8.07 0.58
C PHE A 160 -8.17 8.70 -0.67
N ARG A 161 -6.91 9.18 -0.62
CA ARG A 161 -6.27 9.81 -1.79
C ARG A 161 -6.14 8.85 -2.97
N VAL A 162 -5.84 7.57 -2.70
CA VAL A 162 -5.76 6.54 -3.74
C VAL A 162 -7.14 6.33 -4.38
N MET A 163 -8.17 6.04 -3.59
CA MET A 163 -9.51 5.72 -4.11
C MET A 163 -10.18 6.93 -4.75
N PHE A 164 -10.21 8.05 -4.04
CA PHE A 164 -10.83 9.29 -4.52
C PHE A 164 -10.08 9.87 -5.72
N GLY A 165 -8.75 9.85 -5.70
CA GLY A 165 -7.93 10.26 -6.85
C GLY A 165 -8.19 9.40 -8.08
N ALA A 166 -8.32 8.07 -7.91
CA ALA A 166 -8.65 7.14 -8.99
C ALA A 166 -10.04 7.40 -9.59
N GLY A 167 -11.03 7.80 -8.79
CA GLY A 167 -12.36 8.17 -9.29
C GLY A 167 -12.35 9.51 -10.03
N LEU A 168 -11.67 10.52 -9.47
CA LEU A 168 -11.60 11.85 -10.08
C LEU A 168 -10.88 11.84 -11.43
N ILE A 169 -9.80 11.06 -11.55
CA ILE A 169 -9.08 10.95 -12.82
C ILE A 169 -9.92 10.27 -13.90
N LYS A 170 -10.78 9.31 -13.53
CA LYS A 170 -11.75 8.68 -14.44
C LYS A 170 -12.78 9.69 -14.94
N LEU A 171 -13.39 10.45 -14.03
CA LEU A 171 -14.37 11.50 -14.40
C LEU A 171 -13.77 12.62 -15.26
N ARG A 172 -12.47 12.92 -15.08
CA ARG A 172 -11.73 13.86 -15.90
C ARG A 172 -11.31 13.27 -17.24
N GLY A 173 -10.96 11.98 -17.28
CA GLY A 173 -10.23 11.35 -18.36
C GLY A 173 -11.06 11.11 -19.62
N ASP A 174 -12.29 10.58 -19.49
CA ASP A 174 -13.13 10.26 -20.65
C ASP A 174 -14.62 10.43 -20.33
N SER A 175 -15.37 10.86 -21.35
CA SER A 175 -16.83 10.87 -21.39
C SER A 175 -17.47 9.50 -21.12
N CYS A 176 -16.81 8.39 -21.45
CA CYS A 176 -17.37 7.04 -21.27
C CYS A 176 -17.75 6.76 -19.80
N TRP A 177 -17.06 7.40 -18.84
CA TRP A 177 -17.31 7.21 -17.41
C TRP A 177 -18.62 7.86 -17.00
N LYS A 178 -18.99 8.96 -17.66
CA LYS A 178 -20.25 9.69 -17.46
C LYS A 178 -21.41 9.03 -18.18
N SER A 179 -21.17 8.42 -19.34
CA SER A 179 -22.18 7.65 -20.09
C SER A 179 -22.33 6.20 -19.59
N LEU A 180 -21.56 5.78 -18.59
CA LEU A 180 -21.57 4.42 -18.01
C LEU A 180 -21.13 3.29 -18.97
N THR A 181 -20.40 3.62 -20.03
CA THR A 181 -20.00 2.67 -21.08
C THR A 181 -18.53 2.22 -21.01
N CYS A 182 -17.72 2.76 -20.09
CA CYS A 182 -16.28 2.40 -20.09
C CYS A 182 -16.00 0.90 -19.92
N LEU A 183 -16.85 0.17 -19.18
CA LEU A 183 -16.66 -1.27 -19.00
C LEU A 183 -16.98 -2.10 -20.25
N ASP A 184 -17.57 -1.51 -21.29
CA ASP A 184 -17.81 -2.20 -22.56
C ASP A 184 -16.51 -2.58 -23.28
N TYR A 185 -15.44 -1.82 -23.06
CA TYR A 185 -14.11 -2.06 -23.66
C TYR A 185 -13.03 -2.31 -22.60
N HIS A 186 -13.24 -1.89 -21.35
CA HIS A 186 -12.22 -2.00 -20.30
C HIS A 186 -11.70 -3.43 -20.12
N TYR A 187 -12.57 -4.43 -20.17
CA TYR A 187 -12.16 -5.83 -19.95
C TYR A 187 -11.23 -6.36 -21.05
N GLU A 188 -11.28 -5.77 -22.25
CA GLU A 188 -10.39 -6.07 -23.36
C GLU A 188 -9.08 -5.28 -23.27
N THR A 189 -9.13 -4.01 -22.86
CA THR A 189 -7.99 -3.09 -22.90
C THR A 189 -7.22 -2.95 -21.59
N GLN A 190 -7.72 -3.54 -20.49
CA GLN A 190 -7.04 -3.48 -19.19
C GLN A 190 -5.68 -4.23 -19.23
N PRO A 191 -4.74 -3.90 -18.33
CA PRO A 191 -3.47 -4.61 -18.24
C PRO A 191 -3.64 -6.10 -17.92
N MET A 192 -2.97 -6.94 -18.70
CA MET A 192 -2.93 -8.41 -18.54
C MET A 192 -4.32 -9.03 -18.28
N PRO A 193 -5.23 -8.99 -19.29
CA PRO A 193 -6.52 -9.62 -19.15
C PRO A 193 -6.37 -11.13 -18.96
N ASN A 194 -7.33 -11.73 -18.27
CA ASN A 194 -7.35 -13.14 -17.91
C ASN A 194 -8.68 -13.78 -18.34
N PRO A 195 -8.88 -15.11 -18.15
CA PRO A 195 -10.12 -15.75 -18.59
C PRO A 195 -11.40 -15.15 -18.01
N LEU A 196 -11.37 -14.60 -16.79
CA LEU A 196 -12.53 -13.91 -16.20
C LEU A 196 -12.87 -12.62 -16.94
N SER A 197 -11.87 -11.90 -17.46
CA SER A 197 -12.10 -10.71 -18.28
C SER A 197 -12.97 -11.02 -19.49
N TRP A 198 -12.78 -12.18 -20.14
CA TRP A 198 -13.60 -12.59 -21.27
C TRP A 198 -15.06 -12.80 -20.89
N PHE A 199 -15.34 -13.43 -19.74
CA PHE A 199 -16.71 -13.59 -19.26
C PHE A 199 -17.37 -12.25 -18.92
N LEU A 200 -16.62 -11.33 -18.29
CA LEU A 200 -17.11 -10.01 -17.93
C LEU A 200 -17.33 -9.12 -19.16
N TYR A 201 -16.48 -9.25 -20.17
CA TYR A 201 -16.67 -8.61 -21.47
C TYR A 201 -17.97 -9.08 -22.12
N ASN A 202 -18.27 -10.38 -22.11
CA ASN A 202 -19.48 -10.94 -22.71
C ASN A 202 -20.73 -10.86 -21.82
N ALA A 203 -20.63 -10.31 -20.62
CA ALA A 203 -21.77 -10.18 -19.72
C ALA A 203 -22.86 -9.25 -20.30
N PRO A 204 -24.13 -9.36 -19.87
CA PRO A 204 -25.18 -8.47 -20.36
C PRO A 204 -24.85 -7.00 -20.07
N GLU A 205 -25.24 -6.09 -20.95
CA GLU A 205 -24.92 -4.66 -20.86
C GLU A 205 -25.24 -4.04 -19.48
N TRP A 206 -26.37 -4.43 -18.87
CA TRP A 206 -26.77 -3.92 -17.57
C TRP A 206 -25.73 -4.23 -16.47
N THR A 207 -24.99 -5.35 -16.56
CA THR A 207 -23.93 -5.70 -15.61
C THR A 207 -22.74 -4.77 -15.74
N ARG A 208 -22.30 -4.47 -16.97
CA ARG A 208 -21.18 -3.55 -17.25
C ARG A 208 -21.52 -2.12 -16.84
N ARG A 209 -22.72 -1.64 -17.17
CA ARG A 209 -23.21 -0.32 -16.69
C ARG A 209 -23.29 -0.26 -15.16
N SER A 210 -23.76 -1.33 -14.52
CA SER A 210 -23.80 -1.43 -13.04
C SER A 210 -22.41 -1.46 -12.43
N GLY A 211 -21.44 -2.09 -13.10
CA GLY A 211 -20.03 -2.06 -12.70
C GLY A 211 -19.44 -0.65 -12.71
N VAL A 212 -19.78 0.19 -13.70
CA VAL A 212 -19.37 1.61 -13.71
C VAL A 212 -20.02 2.38 -12.56
N MET A 213 -21.31 2.15 -12.29
CA MET A 213 -21.98 2.78 -11.15
C MET A 213 -21.37 2.36 -9.81
N PHE A 214 -21.04 1.08 -9.64
CA PHE A 214 -20.36 0.58 -8.45
C PHE A 214 -18.95 1.16 -8.32
N ASN A 215 -18.23 1.32 -9.44
CA ASN A 215 -16.94 2.00 -9.48
C ASN A 215 -17.04 3.43 -8.94
N HIS A 216 -17.98 4.24 -9.45
CA HIS A 216 -18.22 5.58 -8.94
C HIS A 216 -18.60 5.60 -7.47
N PHE A 217 -19.43 4.67 -7.02
CA PHE A 217 -19.78 4.57 -5.60
C PHE A 217 -18.55 4.24 -4.73
N ALA A 218 -17.77 3.23 -5.10
CA ALA A 218 -16.62 2.77 -4.33
C ALA A 218 -15.46 3.77 -4.33
N GLU A 219 -15.25 4.51 -5.41
CA GLU A 219 -14.14 5.46 -5.54
C GLU A 219 -14.51 6.90 -5.19
N LEU A 220 -15.76 7.33 -5.34
CA LEU A 220 -16.14 8.74 -5.13
C LEU A 220 -17.03 8.96 -3.91
N ILE A 221 -17.77 7.96 -3.43
CA ILE A 221 -18.71 8.11 -2.32
C ILE A 221 -18.20 7.40 -1.07
N ALA A 222 -17.87 6.11 -1.18
CA ALA A 222 -17.38 5.30 -0.07
C ALA A 222 -16.17 5.91 0.67
N PRO A 223 -15.21 6.61 0.02
CA PRO A 223 -14.06 7.15 0.73
C PRO A 223 -14.40 8.18 1.81
N PHE A 224 -15.49 8.94 1.67
CA PHE A 224 -15.94 9.84 2.73
C PHE A 224 -16.36 9.09 4.00
N GLY A 225 -16.82 7.84 3.84
CA GLY A 225 -17.15 6.95 4.95
C GLY A 225 -15.95 6.53 5.81
N TYR A 226 -14.72 6.60 5.28
CA TYR A 226 -13.49 6.20 6.00
C TYR A 226 -13.27 7.00 7.30
N PHE A 227 -13.78 8.23 7.32
CA PHE A 227 -13.59 9.19 8.42
C PHE A 227 -14.79 9.25 9.37
N LEU A 228 -15.86 8.50 9.08
CA LEU A 228 -17.05 8.46 9.94
C LEU A 228 -16.85 7.46 11.10
N PRO A 229 -17.64 7.58 12.19
CA PRO A 229 -17.60 6.64 13.29
C PRO A 229 -17.93 5.20 12.85
N GLN A 230 -17.47 4.22 13.63
CA GLN A 230 -17.89 2.83 13.42
C GLN A 230 -19.40 2.67 13.64
N PRO A 231 -20.11 1.84 12.85
CA PRO A 231 -19.59 0.88 11.87
C PRO A 231 -19.43 1.43 10.44
N VAL A 232 -19.72 2.72 10.20
CA VAL A 232 -19.74 3.29 8.83
C VAL A 232 -18.37 3.21 8.17
N ALA A 233 -17.30 3.48 8.92
CA ALA A 233 -15.94 3.28 8.42
C ALA A 233 -15.68 1.84 7.99
N SER A 234 -16.07 0.85 8.81
CA SER A 234 -15.89 -0.56 8.45
C SER A 234 -16.66 -0.94 7.17
N ILE A 235 -17.90 -0.46 7.02
CA ILE A 235 -18.70 -0.69 5.81
C ILE A 235 -18.00 -0.12 4.58
N ALA A 236 -17.52 1.12 4.65
CA ALA A 236 -16.78 1.76 3.56
C ALA A 236 -15.47 1.02 3.24
N GLY A 237 -14.75 0.56 4.26
CA GLY A 237 -13.56 -0.29 4.11
C GLY A 237 -13.88 -1.60 3.39
N ILE A 238 -14.96 -2.30 3.79
CA ILE A 238 -15.39 -3.54 3.14
C ILE A 238 -15.78 -3.31 1.69
N VAL A 239 -16.52 -2.23 1.38
CA VAL A 239 -16.85 -1.85 -0.01
C VAL A 239 -15.57 -1.68 -0.84
N THR A 240 -14.56 -1.02 -0.27
CA THR A 240 -13.26 -0.80 -0.92
C THR A 240 -12.53 -2.11 -1.16
N ILE A 241 -12.51 -3.02 -0.18
CA ILE A 241 -11.90 -4.35 -0.30
C ILE A 241 -12.59 -5.16 -1.40
N VAL A 242 -13.92 -5.21 -1.40
CA VAL A 242 -14.72 -5.95 -2.40
C VAL A 242 -14.47 -5.37 -3.80
N PHE A 243 -14.47 -4.04 -3.92
CA PHE A 243 -14.20 -3.37 -5.19
C PHE A 243 -12.80 -3.71 -5.73
N GLN A 244 -11.77 -3.56 -4.90
CA GLN A 244 -10.39 -3.85 -5.32
C GLN A 244 -10.18 -5.35 -5.61
N ALA A 245 -10.81 -6.24 -4.86
CA ALA A 245 -10.79 -7.68 -5.12
C ALA A 245 -11.45 -8.02 -6.46
N SER A 246 -12.56 -7.34 -6.81
CA SER A 246 -13.23 -7.53 -8.09
C SER A 246 -12.31 -7.15 -9.27
N ILE A 247 -11.60 -6.01 -9.18
CA ILE A 247 -10.64 -5.59 -10.20
C ILE A 247 -9.47 -6.58 -10.30
N PHE A 248 -8.90 -6.97 -9.15
CA PHE A 248 -7.79 -7.92 -9.10
C PHE A 248 -8.16 -9.29 -9.68
N SER A 249 -9.42 -9.70 -9.53
CA SER A 249 -9.91 -10.95 -10.13
C SER A 249 -10.05 -10.84 -11.65
N SER A 250 -10.40 -9.67 -12.16
CA SER A 250 -10.66 -9.46 -13.59
C SER A 250 -9.44 -9.04 -14.40
N GLY A 251 -8.35 -8.61 -13.79
CA GLY A 251 -7.13 -8.16 -14.48
C GLY A 251 -5.96 -8.00 -13.51
N ASN A 252 -4.75 -7.82 -14.03
CA ASN A 252 -3.55 -7.72 -13.20
C ASN A 252 -2.89 -6.34 -13.35
N LEU A 253 -3.03 -5.52 -12.31
CA LEU A 253 -2.45 -4.18 -12.18
C LEU A 253 -1.25 -4.20 -11.21
N SER A 254 -0.39 -5.22 -11.34
CA SER A 254 0.68 -5.50 -10.39
C SER A 254 0.11 -5.68 -8.97
N TRP A 255 0.69 -5.04 -7.95
CA TRP A 255 0.18 -5.06 -6.58
C TRP A 255 -0.74 -3.88 -6.23
N LEU A 256 -1.15 -3.04 -7.19
CA LEU A 256 -1.98 -1.87 -6.89
C LEU A 256 -3.26 -2.26 -6.13
N ASN A 257 -4.01 -3.24 -6.62
CA ASN A 257 -5.25 -3.66 -5.99
C ASN A 257 -4.99 -4.32 -4.62
N ALA A 258 -4.00 -5.22 -4.55
CA ALA A 258 -3.64 -5.90 -3.30
C ALA A 258 -3.18 -4.91 -2.22
N LEU A 259 -2.37 -3.91 -2.59
CA LEU A 259 -1.95 -2.83 -1.70
C LEU A 259 -3.12 -1.97 -1.26
N THR A 260 -4.06 -1.65 -2.15
CA THR A 260 -5.25 -0.88 -1.81
C THR A 260 -6.19 -1.64 -0.87
N ILE A 261 -6.31 -2.97 -1.03
CA ILE A 261 -7.00 -3.84 -0.07
C ILE A 261 -6.34 -3.75 1.31
N VAL A 262 -5.00 -3.81 1.36
CA VAL A 262 -4.26 -3.64 2.63
C VAL A 262 -4.51 -2.26 3.23
N LEU A 263 -4.50 -1.20 2.42
CA LEU A 263 -4.78 0.18 2.85
C LEU A 263 -6.22 0.41 3.34
N ALA A 264 -7.16 -0.49 3.03
CA ALA A 264 -8.53 -0.45 3.54
C ALA A 264 -8.69 -1.13 4.92
N ILE A 265 -7.70 -1.92 5.37
CA ILE A 265 -7.71 -2.57 6.70
C ILE A 265 -7.90 -1.57 7.86
N PRO A 266 -7.24 -0.39 7.89
CA PRO A 266 -7.38 0.63 8.95
C PRO A 266 -8.81 1.15 9.20
N MET A 267 -9.76 0.82 8.31
CA MET A 267 -11.18 1.16 8.46
C MET A 267 -11.93 0.10 9.27
N LEU A 268 -11.40 -1.11 9.36
CA LEU A 268 -11.95 -2.21 10.15
C LEU A 268 -11.44 -2.09 11.58
N ASP A 269 -12.31 -2.25 12.58
CA ASP A 269 -11.88 -2.32 13.98
C ASP A 269 -11.66 -3.78 14.42
N ASP A 270 -11.16 -3.96 15.64
CA ASP A 270 -10.89 -5.28 16.21
C ASP A 270 -12.17 -6.13 16.38
N ARG A 271 -13.37 -5.52 16.39
CA ARG A 271 -14.64 -6.27 16.46
C ARG A 271 -14.89 -6.98 15.13
N VAL A 272 -14.73 -6.28 14.01
CA VAL A 272 -14.88 -6.85 12.67
C VAL A 272 -13.80 -7.89 12.39
N LEU A 273 -12.53 -7.56 12.66
CA LEU A 273 -11.42 -8.49 12.40
C LEU A 273 -11.40 -9.67 13.38
N GLY A 274 -11.83 -9.45 14.62
CA GLY A 274 -11.92 -10.48 15.66
C GLY A 274 -12.92 -11.59 15.30
N PHE A 275 -13.98 -11.26 14.56
CA PHE A 275 -14.92 -12.25 14.02
C PHE A 275 -14.24 -13.23 13.03
N ILE A 276 -13.29 -12.73 12.23
CA ILE A 276 -12.58 -13.50 11.20
C ILE A 276 -11.46 -14.34 11.81
N PHE A 277 -10.56 -13.70 12.57
CA PHE A 277 -9.32 -14.35 13.02
C PHE A 277 -9.45 -15.02 14.39
N ARG A 278 -10.46 -14.69 15.20
CA ARG A 278 -10.70 -15.23 16.55
C ARG A 278 -9.45 -15.21 17.45
N ILE A 279 -8.67 -14.13 17.38
CA ILE A 279 -7.45 -13.94 18.18
C ILE A 279 -7.77 -13.12 19.44
N ARG A 280 -7.22 -13.54 20.58
CA ARG A 280 -7.28 -12.75 21.81
C ARG A 280 -6.32 -11.56 21.72
N VAL A 281 -6.87 -10.35 21.81
CA VAL A 281 -6.08 -9.12 21.88
C VAL A 281 -5.28 -9.13 23.19
N PRO A 282 -3.94 -8.98 23.15
CA PRO A 282 -3.13 -8.90 24.35
C PRO A 282 -3.39 -7.60 25.11
N GLU A 283 -3.03 -7.57 26.39
CA GLU A 283 -2.92 -6.29 27.09
C GLU A 283 -1.80 -5.46 26.44
N VAL A 284 -2.08 -4.17 26.25
CA VAL A 284 -1.17 -3.23 25.61
C VAL A 284 -0.87 -2.08 26.55
N HIS A 285 0.36 -1.60 26.50
CA HIS A 285 0.79 -0.41 27.22
C HIS A 285 0.59 0.84 26.35
N ALA A 286 0.40 1.98 27.01
CA ALA A 286 0.28 3.28 26.35
C ALA A 286 1.54 3.58 25.52
N SER A 287 1.35 4.24 24.37
CA SER A 287 2.48 4.62 23.53
C SER A 287 3.42 5.62 24.23
N PRO A 288 4.76 5.44 24.16
CA PRO A 288 5.70 6.38 24.77
C PRO A 288 5.51 7.82 24.28
N VAL A 289 5.69 8.80 25.17
CA VAL A 289 5.47 10.23 24.86
C VAL A 289 6.33 10.69 23.68
N ALA A 290 7.59 10.27 23.61
CA ALA A 290 8.47 10.58 22.48
C ALA A 290 7.88 10.10 21.13
N TRP A 291 7.27 8.91 21.10
CA TRP A 291 6.63 8.37 19.89
C TRP A 291 5.40 9.19 19.50
N ARG A 292 4.61 9.64 20.48
CA ARG A 292 3.44 10.51 20.26
C ARG A 292 3.84 11.86 19.68
N ILE A 293 4.92 12.46 20.17
CA ILE A 293 5.45 13.74 19.65
C ILE A 293 5.88 13.59 18.19
N VAL A 294 6.65 12.53 17.88
CA VAL A 294 7.13 12.27 16.50
C VAL A 294 5.96 12.06 15.55
N VAL A 295 4.96 11.25 15.92
CA VAL A 295 3.78 11.03 15.09
C VAL A 295 2.91 12.29 14.98
N GLY A 296 2.82 13.08 16.04
CA GLY A 296 2.13 14.38 15.99
C GLY A 296 2.79 15.34 14.99
N ALA A 297 4.11 15.46 15.01
CA ALA A 297 4.86 16.27 14.04
C ALA A 297 4.70 15.76 12.61
N LEU A 298 4.75 14.43 12.43
CA LEU A 298 4.50 13.79 11.14
C LEU A 298 3.09 14.09 10.61
N ALA A 299 2.07 14.01 11.46
CA ALA A 299 0.69 14.30 11.08
C ALA A 299 0.51 15.75 10.61
N VAL A 300 1.20 16.71 11.24
CA VAL A 300 1.21 18.11 10.79
C VAL A 300 1.86 18.24 9.41
N PHE A 301 2.99 17.57 9.19
CA PHE A 301 3.71 17.59 7.91
C PHE A 301 2.88 17.01 6.76
N VAL A 302 2.10 15.93 7.00
CA VAL A 302 1.30 15.28 5.95
C VAL A 302 0.07 16.11 5.54
N VAL A 303 -0.39 17.00 6.40
CA VAL A 303 -1.52 17.91 6.12
C VAL A 303 -1.07 19.20 5.43
N TRP A 304 0.20 19.59 5.60
CA TRP A 304 0.81 20.76 4.98
C TRP A 304 1.28 20.49 3.55
#